data_AF-A0A1B1HZS3-F1
#
_entry.id   AF-A0A1B1HZS3-F1
#
_cell.length_a   1.000
_cell.length_b   1.000
_cell.length_c   1.000
_cell.angle_alpha   90.00
_cell.angle_beta   90.00
_cell.angle_gamma   90.00
#
_symmetry.space_group_name_H-M   'P 1'
#
loop_
_entity.id
_entity.type
_entity.pdbx_description
1 polymer ?
#
loop_
_entity_poly.entity_id
_entity_poly.type
_entity_poly.pdbx_seq_one_letter_code
_entity_poly.pdbx_strand_id
1 'polypeptide(L)' 'MMDINVNSPSDVRAAGMQVLAESLGAVGFTRFIQQFENGSGDYTKEKYESTPPTFEQLDDMLRAYS' A
#
# COMPACT_ATOMS: atom_id res chain seq x y z
N MET A 1 -16.09 -6.59 19.07
CA MET A 1 -15.05 -5.65 19.50
C MET A 1 -13.73 -6.37 19.30
N MET A 2 -12.77 -5.82 18.55
CA MET A 2 -11.47 -6.46 18.41
C MET A 2 -10.80 -6.54 19.78
N ASP A 3 -10.22 -7.69 20.10
CA ASP A 3 -9.34 -7.83 21.25
C ASP A 3 -7.96 -7.29 20.84
N ILE A 4 -7.67 -6.05 21.25
CA ILE A 4 -6.46 -5.33 20.86
C ILE A 4 -5.55 -5.23 22.06
N ASN A 5 -4.34 -5.77 21.97
CA ASN A 5 -3.31 -5.52 22.96
C ASN A 5 -2.78 -4.09 22.82
N VAL A 6 -3.29 -3.19 23.65
CA VAL A 6 -2.94 -1.76 23.62
C VAL A 6 -1.45 -1.48 23.92
N ASN A 7 -0.72 -2.44 24.49
CA ASN A 7 0.72 -2.32 24.74
C ASN A 7 1.58 -2.79 23.55
N SER A 8 0.96 -3.33 22.51
CA SER A 8 1.64 -3.71 21.26
C SER A 8 1.43 -2.60 20.22
N PRO A 9 2.47 -1.81 19.90
CA PRO A 9 2.33 -0.74 18.90
C PRO A 9 1.89 -1.26 17.53
N SER A 10 2.29 -2.47 17.16
CA SER A 10 1.86 -3.11 15.92
C SER A 10 0.37 -3.43 15.93
N ASP A 11 -0.17 -3.91 17.05
CA ASP A 11 -1.57 -4.32 17.16
C ASP A 11 -2.47 -3.08 17.15
N VAL A 12 -2.08 -2.04 17.88
CA VAL A 12 -2.75 -0.73 17.87
C VAL A 12 -2.74 -0.13 16.47
N ARG A 13 -1.60 -0.17 15.77
CA ARG A 13 -1.49 0.32 14.40
C ARG A 13 -2.41 -0.48 13.47
N ALA A 14 -2.37 -1.80 13.51
CA ALA A 14 -3.18 -2.65 12.64
C ALA A 14 -4.69 -2.40 12.85
N ALA A 15 -5.13 -2.35 14.11
CA ALA A 15 -6.52 -2.08 14.44
C ALA A 15 -6.96 -0.67 13.99
N GLY A 16 -6.12 0.34 14.23
CA GLY A 16 -6.38 1.71 13.78
C GLY A 16 -6.49 1.82 12.26
N MET A 17 -5.58 1.16 11.52
CA MET A 17 -5.64 1.11 10.05
C MET A 17 -6.92 0.46 9.55
N GLN A 18 -7.37 -0.62 10.19
CA GLN A 18 -8.61 -1.31 9.79
C GLN A 18 -9.84 -0.41 9.96
N VAL A 19 -9.97 0.25 11.12
CA VAL A 19 -11.10 1.17 11.39
C VAL A 19 -11.12 2.32 10.39
N LEU A 20 -9.96 2.88 10.07
CA LEU A 20 -9.82 3.97 9.08
C LEU A 20 -10.18 3.50 7.67
N ALA A 21 -9.72 2.30 7.26
CA ALA A 21 -10.05 1.73 5.96
C ALA A 21 -11.55 1.48 5.79
N GLU A 22 -12.21 0.94 6.81
CA GLU A 22 -13.65 0.70 6.82
C GLU A 22 -14.45 2.02 6.77
N SER A 23 -13.99 3.06 7.48
CA SER A 23 -14.71 4.33 7.59
C SER A 23 -14.53 5.25 6.37
N LEU A 24 -13.34 5.26 5.76
CA LEU A 24 -12.98 6.18 4.68
C LEU A 24 -13.10 5.55 3.29
N GLY A 25 -13.22 4.24 3.21
CA GLY A 25 -13.08 3.48 1.96
C GLY A 25 -11.66 3.56 1.38
N ALA A 26 -11.41 2.80 0.31
CA ALA A 26 -10.06 2.65 -0.26
C ALA A 26 -9.41 3.99 -0.63
N VAL A 27 -10.14 4.87 -1.35
CA VAL A 27 -9.59 6.16 -1.82
C VAL A 27 -9.29 7.10 -0.65
N GLY A 28 -10.22 7.24 0.31
CA GLY A 28 -10.04 8.11 1.46
C GLY A 28 -8.90 7.63 2.36
N PHE A 29 -8.81 6.31 2.59
CA PHE A 29 -7.73 5.72 3.34
C PHE A 29 -6.36 5.94 2.70
N THR A 30 -6.21 5.72 1.39
CA THR A 30 -4.94 6.02 0.69
C THR A 30 -4.54 7.49 0.82
N ARG A 31 -5.49 8.43 0.68
CA ARG A 31 -5.21 9.86 0.87
C ARG A 31 -4.79 10.19 2.30
N PHE A 32 -5.40 9.55 3.30
CA PHE A 32 -5.01 9.70 4.70
C PHE A 32 -3.57 9.24 4.94
N ILE A 33 -3.19 8.04 4.46
CA ILE A 33 -1.82 7.52 4.61
C ILE A 33 -0.79 8.45 3.95
N GLN A 34 -1.10 8.99 2.77
CA GLN A 34 -0.25 9.95 2.06
C GLN A 34 0.03 11.25 2.85
N GLN A 35 -0.75 11.59 3.89
CA GLN A 35 -0.47 12.74 4.74
C GLN A 35 0.68 12.51 5.73
N PHE A 36 0.95 11.25 6.08
CA PHE A 36 1.95 10.87 7.08
C PHE A 36 3.19 10.24 6.44
N GLU A 37 3.03 9.64 5.27
CA GLU A 37 4.13 9.10 4.48
C GLU A 37 4.24 9.86 3.16
N ASN A 38 5.35 10.56 2.98
CA ASN A 38 5.80 10.97 1.66
C ASN A 38 6.26 9.70 0.94
N GLY A 39 5.32 9.00 0.31
CA GLY A 39 5.68 7.96 -0.67
C GLY A 39 6.71 8.54 -1.65
N SER A 40 7.65 7.71 -2.08
CA SER A 40 8.61 8.09 -3.11
C SER A 40 8.09 7.71 -4.49
N GLY A 41 8.60 8.40 -5.52
CA GLY A 41 8.22 8.18 -6.90
C GLY A 41 7.03 9.02 -7.35
N ASP A 42 6.94 9.25 -8.65
CA ASP A 42 5.81 9.90 -9.28
C ASP A 42 5.12 8.87 -10.16
N TYR A 43 4.20 8.10 -9.58
CA TYR A 43 3.50 7.04 -10.31
C TYR A 43 2.83 7.57 -11.57
N THR A 44 2.33 8.80 -11.57
CA THR A 44 1.69 9.38 -12.75
C THR A 44 2.72 9.54 -13.85
N LYS A 45 3.84 10.20 -13.55
CA LYS A 45 4.95 10.36 -14.48
C LYS A 45 5.50 9.01 -14.94
N GLU A 46 5.86 8.13 -14.01
CA GLU A 46 6.45 6.83 -14.29
C GLU A 46 5.52 5.96 -15.15
N LYS A 47 4.22 5.94 -14.88
CA LYS A 47 3.25 5.17 -15.68
C LYS A 47 3.16 5.63 -17.13
N TYR A 48 3.26 6.93 -17.38
CA TYR A 48 3.13 7.49 -18.73
C TYR A 48 4.46 7.62 -19.48
N GLU A 49 5.58 7.72 -18.78
CA GLU A 49 6.91 7.84 -19.37
C GLU A 49 7.63 6.48 -19.51
N SER A 50 7.21 5.45 -18.77
CA SER A 50 7.84 4.13 -18.83
C SER A 50 7.14 3.23 -19.84
N THR A 51 7.92 2.51 -20.64
CA THR A 51 7.39 1.42 -21.46
C THR A 51 7.02 0.25 -20.56
N PRO A 52 5.75 -0.20 -20.54
CA PRO A 52 5.37 -1.35 -19.73
C PRO A 52 6.08 -2.61 -20.24
N PRO A 53 6.53 -3.51 -19.34
CA PRO A 53 7.17 -4.75 -19.74
C PRO A 53 6.20 -5.67 -20.49
N THR A 54 6.74 -6.48 -21.40
CA THR A 54 5.97 -7.53 -22.06
C THR A 54 5.63 -8.64 -21.07
N PHE A 55 4.65 -9.47 -21.43
CA PHE A 55 4.28 -10.63 -20.62
C PHE A 55 5.47 -11.58 -20.38
N GLU A 56 6.30 -11.80 -21.40
CA GLU A 56 7.53 -12.61 -21.28
C GLU A 56 8.52 -12.01 -20.28
N GLN A 57 8.73 -10.68 -20.34
CA GLN A 57 9.59 -10.00 -19.38
C GLN A 57 9.05 -10.10 -17.94
N LEU A 58 7.73 -10.02 -17.76
CA LEU A 58 7.09 -10.21 -16.46
C LEU A 58 7.27 -11.64 -15.93
N ASP A 59 7.13 -12.65 -16.77
CA ASP A 59 7.34 -14.06 -16.41
C ASP A 59 8.78 -14.32 -15.97
N ASP A 60 9.76 -13.78 -16.71
CA ASP A 60 11.18 -13.87 -16.34
C ASP A 60 11.48 -13.19 -15.00
N MET A 61 10.89 -12.02 -14.74
CA MET A 61 11.04 -11.32 -13.47
C MET A 61 10.49 -12.13 -12.29
N LEU A 62 9.35 -12.79 -12.45
CA LEU A 62 8.74 -13.60 -11.37
C LEU A 62 9.58 -14.84 -11.03
N ARG A 63 10.19 -15.47 -12.04
CA ARG A 63 11.08 -16.62 -11.84
C ARG A 63 12.36 -16.29 -11.06
N ALA A 64 12.78 -15.03 -11.04
CA ALA A 64 13.94 -14.60 -10.25
C ALA A 64 13.68 -14.60 -8.72
N TYR A 65 12.41 -14.71 -8.31
CA TYR A 65 11.99 -14.71 -6.90
C TYR A 65 11.44 -16.06 -6.43
N SER A 66 11.45 -17.10 -7.28
CA SER A 66 11.08 -18.48 -6.97
C SER A 66 12.30 -19.36 -6.77
#